data_AF-A0A964P7T0-F1
#
_entry.id   AF-A0A964P7T0-F1
#
_cell.length_a   1.000
_cell.length_b   1.000
_cell.length_c   1.000
_cell.angle_alpha   90.00
_cell.angle_beta   90.00
_cell.angle_gamma   90.00
#
_symmetry.space_group_name_H-M   'P 1'
#
loop_
_entity.id
_entity.type
_entity.pdbx_description
1 polymer ?
#
loop_
_entity_poly.entity_id
_entity_poly.type
_entity_poly.pdbx_seq_one_letter_code
_entity_poly.pdbx_strand_id
1 'polypeptide(L)'
;MEFVNRGTALISKSPPAADPSVQLEFDGAVIAGAQVPIELLGRLNETPDWRRIGAELPALLARDGYVLLRGALSREAVSVARREVLLQLAAVGEIREPVEAAVASGLSKRAELHPDLSAFWRTVSESPALRAVSHGLALAEASAAVLGCPTVPFDFLWLRTMAQGRSSPLHFDHVYMNRGSQRVITAWIPLGDLPLRAGPLVVVEGSNRFDELIARYRGVDVDRDGLPGSFPMDAIAFARSHKTRLLTSDFRAGDVLLFDMFTLHGSCDNCLLGGTVRLSCDVRWQAAEDSRDERWFGHPPGGHGGLSYGGLNAARPLGEAYLAR
;
A
#
# COMPACT_ATOMS: atom_id res chain seq x y z
N MET A 1 -67.29 27.39 -0.06
CA MET A 1 -65.84 27.65 0.02
C MET A 1 -65.15 26.30 0.08
N GLU A 2 -64.88 25.70 -1.09
CA GLU A 2 -64.12 24.46 -1.20
C GLU A 2 -62.63 24.80 -1.33
N PHE A 3 -61.81 24.23 -0.46
CA PHE A 3 -60.35 24.33 -0.55
C PHE A 3 -59.80 23.11 -1.29
N VAL A 4 -59.26 23.34 -2.48
CA VAL A 4 -58.54 22.34 -3.28
C VAL A 4 -57.13 22.19 -2.72
N ASN A 5 -56.81 21.00 -2.22
CA ASN A 5 -55.47 20.62 -1.77
C ASN A 5 -54.68 20.07 -2.96
N ARG A 6 -53.68 20.80 -3.47
CA ARG A 6 -52.73 20.30 -4.48
C ARG A 6 -51.45 19.88 -3.79
N GLY A 7 -51.29 18.57 -3.60
CA GLY A 7 -50.01 17.96 -3.21
C GLY A 7 -49.04 17.96 -4.38
N THR A 8 -47.93 18.66 -4.24
CA THR A 8 -46.77 18.57 -5.14
C THR A 8 -45.91 17.38 -4.71
N ALA A 9 -45.90 16.33 -5.52
CA ALA A 9 -44.99 15.19 -5.38
C ALA A 9 -43.55 15.66 -5.64
N LEU A 10 -42.67 15.48 -4.64
CA LEU A 10 -41.23 15.64 -4.79
C LEU A 10 -40.71 14.45 -5.60
N ILE A 11 -40.43 14.67 -6.88
CA ILE A 11 -39.73 13.72 -7.74
C ILE A 11 -38.29 13.65 -7.25
N SER A 12 -37.91 12.55 -6.58
CA SER A 12 -36.51 12.26 -6.31
C SER A 12 -35.80 12.03 -7.64
N LYS A 13 -34.97 12.99 -8.07
CA LYS A 13 -34.08 12.77 -9.20
C LYS A 13 -33.02 11.76 -8.77
N SER A 14 -33.01 10.59 -9.40
CA SER A 14 -31.88 9.68 -9.34
C SER A 14 -30.61 10.44 -9.74
N PRO A 15 -29.47 10.19 -9.07
CA PRO A 15 -28.21 10.81 -9.46
C PRO A 15 -27.91 10.48 -10.94
N PRO A 16 -27.31 11.41 -11.70
CA PRO A 16 -26.97 11.16 -13.09
C PRO A 16 -26.07 9.94 -13.19
N ALA A 17 -26.34 9.08 -14.18
CA ALA A 17 -25.46 7.97 -14.50
C ALA A 17 -24.05 8.50 -14.81
N ALA A 18 -23.03 7.85 -14.25
CA ALA A 18 -21.64 8.21 -14.52
C ALA A 18 -21.32 8.10 -16.02
N ASP A 19 -20.45 9.00 -16.50
CA ASP A 19 -19.96 9.01 -17.89
C ASP A 19 -19.36 7.63 -18.25
N PRO A 20 -19.75 7.01 -19.38
CA PRO A 20 -19.21 5.72 -19.82
C PRO A 20 -17.68 5.68 -19.95
N SER A 21 -17.03 6.82 -20.20
CA SER A 21 -15.57 6.93 -20.27
C SER A 21 -14.91 6.80 -18.88
N VAL A 22 -15.58 7.25 -17.82
CA VAL A 22 -15.15 7.11 -16.42
C VAL A 22 -15.36 5.67 -15.93
N GLN A 23 -16.38 4.96 -16.44
CA GLN A 23 -16.58 3.54 -16.13
C GLN A 23 -15.44 2.64 -16.64
N LEU A 24 -14.87 2.94 -17.82
CA LEU A 24 -13.73 2.20 -18.37
C LEU A 24 -12.42 2.48 -17.61
N GLU A 25 -12.31 3.67 -17.03
CA GLU A 25 -11.12 4.14 -16.31
C GLU A 25 -10.87 3.40 -14.99
N PHE A 26 -11.95 2.96 -14.34
CA PHE A 26 -11.90 2.28 -13.04
C PHE A 26 -12.28 0.80 -13.09
N ASP A 27 -12.36 0.23 -14.28
CA ASP A 27 -12.72 -1.17 -14.47
C ASP A 27 -11.73 -2.10 -13.73
N GLY A 28 -12.27 -3.05 -12.97
CA GLY A 28 -11.49 -4.01 -12.18
C GLY A 28 -11.05 -3.56 -10.79
N ALA A 29 -11.45 -2.39 -10.29
CA ALA A 29 -11.28 -2.05 -8.87
C ALA A 29 -12.25 -2.88 -7.99
N VAL A 30 -11.72 -3.91 -7.35
CA VAL A 30 -12.46 -4.82 -6.46
C VAL A 30 -11.91 -4.70 -5.04
N ILE A 31 -12.78 -4.63 -4.03
CA ILE A 31 -12.41 -4.62 -2.61
C ILE A 31 -13.33 -5.60 -1.88
N ALA A 32 -12.73 -6.50 -1.10
CA ALA A 32 -13.47 -7.51 -0.34
C ALA A 32 -14.44 -8.33 -1.22
N GLY A 33 -14.00 -8.66 -2.45
CA GLY A 33 -14.78 -9.42 -3.44
C GLY A 33 -15.89 -8.64 -4.14
N ALA A 34 -16.08 -7.35 -3.83
CA ALA A 34 -17.09 -6.51 -4.45
C ALA A 34 -16.47 -5.47 -5.39
N GLN A 35 -17.07 -5.29 -6.57
CA GLN A 35 -16.74 -4.19 -7.46
C GLN A 35 -17.03 -2.86 -6.74
N VAL A 36 -16.04 -1.97 -6.72
CA VAL A 36 -16.21 -0.66 -6.09
C VAL A 36 -17.18 0.18 -6.96
N PRO A 37 -18.26 0.74 -6.39
CA PRO A 37 -19.14 1.64 -7.12
C PRO A 37 -18.39 2.86 -7.66
N ILE A 38 -18.66 3.22 -8.91
CA ILE A 38 -17.90 4.26 -9.62
C ILE A 38 -18.01 5.63 -8.95
N GLU A 39 -19.14 5.93 -8.31
CA GLU A 39 -19.38 7.16 -7.57
C GLU A 39 -18.54 7.28 -6.28
N LEU A 40 -17.99 6.15 -5.80
CA LEU A 40 -17.07 6.11 -4.66
C LEU A 40 -15.61 6.15 -5.11
N LEU A 41 -15.31 6.14 -6.41
CA LEU A 41 -13.94 6.14 -6.91
C LEU A 41 -13.47 7.54 -7.27
N GLY A 42 -12.18 7.77 -7.06
CA GLY A 42 -11.46 8.93 -7.57
C GLY A 42 -10.05 8.54 -8.00
N ARG A 43 -9.45 9.38 -8.84
CA ARG A 43 -8.06 9.21 -9.27
C ARG A 43 -7.12 9.82 -8.23
N LEU A 44 -5.97 9.18 -8.01
CA LEU A 44 -4.88 9.79 -7.25
C LEU A 44 -4.33 10.99 -8.03
N ASN A 45 -4.02 12.08 -7.33
CA ASN A 45 -3.33 13.21 -7.95
C ASN A 45 -1.91 12.80 -8.35
N GLU A 46 -1.62 12.86 -9.64
CA GLU A 46 -0.35 12.44 -10.20
C GLU A 46 0.66 13.59 -10.24
N THR A 47 1.91 13.31 -9.89
CA THR A 47 3.00 14.28 -9.90
C THR A 47 4.07 13.83 -10.91
N PRO A 48 3.87 14.10 -12.21
CA PRO A 48 4.92 13.91 -13.22
C PRO A 48 6.04 14.93 -13.01
N ASP A 49 7.26 14.62 -13.46
CA ASP A 49 8.42 15.52 -13.40
C ASP A 49 8.67 16.14 -12.02
N TRP A 50 8.40 15.39 -10.95
CA TRP A 50 8.38 15.88 -9.57
C TRP A 50 9.62 16.66 -9.13
N ARG A 51 10.80 16.38 -9.72
CA ARG A 51 12.04 17.11 -9.46
C ARG A 51 11.94 18.61 -9.78
N ARG A 52 11.07 19.01 -10.71
CA ARG A 52 10.82 20.43 -11.04
C ARG A 52 10.02 21.15 -9.98
N ILE A 53 9.18 20.43 -9.24
CA ILE A 53 8.29 20.97 -8.19
C ILE A 53 8.63 20.39 -6.82
N GLY A 54 9.88 19.97 -6.62
CA GLY A 54 10.34 19.32 -5.38
C GLY A 54 10.02 20.13 -4.12
N ALA A 55 10.10 21.45 -4.20
CA ALA A 55 9.80 22.37 -3.10
C ALA A 55 8.30 22.44 -2.74
N GLU A 56 7.40 22.01 -3.64
CA GLU A 56 5.96 22.02 -3.43
C GLU A 56 5.46 20.70 -2.81
N LEU A 57 6.26 19.61 -2.88
CA LEU A 57 5.84 18.29 -2.42
C LEU A 57 5.40 18.22 -0.95
N PRO A 58 6.04 18.93 0.01
CA PRO A 58 5.55 18.96 1.39
C PRO A 58 4.13 19.52 1.51
N ALA A 59 3.79 20.53 0.70
CA ALA A 59 2.45 21.12 0.69
C ALA A 59 1.43 20.16 0.04
N LEU A 60 1.83 19.40 -0.99
CA LEU A 60 0.98 18.36 -1.58
C LEU A 60 0.70 17.24 -0.57
N LEU A 61 1.73 16.77 0.14
CA LEU A 61 1.56 15.77 1.20
C LEU A 61 0.61 16.26 2.28
N ALA A 62 0.79 17.49 2.78
CA ALA A 62 -0.12 18.06 3.79
C ALA A 62 -1.57 18.17 3.29
N ARG A 63 -1.76 18.55 2.02
CA ARG A 63 -3.07 18.71 1.39
C ARG A 63 -3.79 17.39 1.14
N ASP A 64 -3.08 16.35 0.70
CA ASP A 64 -3.72 15.13 0.19
C ASP A 64 -3.50 13.91 1.08
N GLY A 65 -2.51 13.97 1.98
CA GLY A 65 -1.98 12.84 2.74
C GLY A 65 -0.98 11.99 1.95
N TYR A 66 -0.90 12.18 0.64
CA TYR A 66 -0.05 11.41 -0.24
C TYR A 66 0.54 12.25 -1.37
N VAL A 67 1.56 11.71 -2.04
CA VAL A 67 2.15 12.21 -3.28
C VAL A 67 2.46 11.00 -4.19
N LEU A 68 1.83 10.95 -5.36
CA LEU A 68 2.12 9.93 -6.38
C LEU A 68 3.16 10.45 -7.37
N LEU A 69 4.39 9.99 -7.24
CA LEU A 69 5.48 10.33 -8.15
C LEU A 69 5.50 9.35 -9.32
N ARG A 70 5.28 9.86 -10.54
CA ARG A 70 5.38 9.04 -11.76
C ARG A 70 6.84 8.90 -12.18
N GLY A 71 7.28 7.66 -12.44
CA GLY A 71 8.64 7.38 -12.92
C GLY A 71 9.76 7.87 -12.00
N ALA A 72 9.56 7.87 -10.68
CA ALA A 72 10.58 8.28 -9.72
C ALA A 72 11.81 7.35 -9.69
N LEU A 73 11.60 6.08 -10.03
CA LEU A 73 12.63 5.03 -10.10
C LEU A 73 12.83 4.57 -11.54
N SER A 74 14.03 4.06 -11.86
CA SER A 74 14.29 3.43 -13.15
C SER A 74 13.43 2.18 -13.33
N ARG A 75 12.68 2.11 -14.44
CA ARG A 75 11.89 0.92 -14.81
C ARG A 75 12.76 -0.33 -14.93
N GLU A 76 13.99 -0.18 -15.44
CA GLU A 76 14.95 -1.27 -15.54
C GLU A 76 15.36 -1.77 -14.15
N ALA A 77 15.73 -0.87 -13.24
CA ALA A 77 16.10 -1.25 -11.88
C ALA A 77 14.95 -1.96 -11.14
N VAL A 78 13.71 -1.48 -11.30
CA VAL A 78 12.50 -2.13 -10.76
C VAL A 78 12.29 -3.51 -11.38
N SER A 79 12.54 -3.68 -12.68
CA SER A 79 12.44 -4.97 -13.36
C SER A 79 13.48 -5.98 -12.84
N VAL A 80 14.73 -5.54 -12.61
CA VAL A 80 15.79 -6.38 -12.02
C VAL A 80 15.40 -6.79 -10.59
N ALA A 81 14.95 -5.84 -9.76
CA ALA A 81 14.47 -6.12 -8.41
C ALA A 81 13.31 -7.14 -8.39
N ARG A 82 12.32 -6.94 -9.27
CA ARG A 82 11.19 -7.86 -9.44
C ARG A 82 11.67 -9.27 -9.80
N ARG A 83 12.59 -9.38 -10.77
CA ARG A 83 13.11 -10.65 -11.23
C ARG A 83 13.88 -11.38 -10.13
N GLU A 84 14.70 -10.67 -9.36
CA GLU A 84 15.45 -11.25 -8.23
C GLU A 84 14.52 -11.84 -7.16
N VAL A 85 13.45 -11.13 -6.81
CA VAL A 85 12.41 -11.67 -5.90
C VAL A 85 11.79 -12.93 -6.49
N LEU A 86 11.33 -12.88 -7.74
CA LEU A 86 10.64 -14.01 -8.38
C LEU A 86 11.52 -15.26 -8.50
N LEU A 87 12.82 -15.10 -8.77
CA LEU A 87 13.78 -16.21 -8.79
C LEU A 87 13.90 -16.89 -7.43
N GLN A 88 13.95 -16.13 -6.34
CA GLN A 88 14.01 -16.71 -4.99
C GLN A 88 12.71 -17.46 -4.64
N LEU A 89 11.55 -16.94 -5.06
CA LEU A 89 10.27 -17.64 -4.89
C LEU A 89 10.17 -18.90 -5.77
N ALA A 90 10.69 -18.85 -7.00
CA ALA A 90 10.75 -20.02 -7.89
C ALA A 90 11.68 -21.11 -7.33
N ALA A 91 12.79 -20.74 -6.69
CA ALA A 91 13.71 -21.69 -6.06
C ALA A 91 13.07 -22.51 -4.94
N VAL A 92 12.07 -21.97 -4.25
CA VAL A 92 11.25 -22.69 -3.26
C VAL A 92 9.95 -23.25 -3.85
N GLY A 93 9.85 -23.29 -5.19
CA GLY A 93 8.74 -23.89 -5.91
C GLY A 93 7.47 -23.06 -5.96
N GLU A 94 7.45 -21.80 -5.51
CA GLU A 94 6.23 -20.99 -5.39
C GLU A 94 5.81 -20.28 -6.68
N ILE A 95 6.76 -19.99 -7.55
CA ILE A 95 6.53 -19.33 -8.84
C ILE A 95 6.94 -20.26 -9.98
N ARG A 96 6.12 -20.32 -11.03
CA ARG A 96 6.38 -21.13 -12.23
C ARG A 96 7.36 -20.42 -13.18
N GLU A 97 8.11 -21.21 -13.94
CA GLU A 97 8.85 -20.72 -15.10
C GLU A 97 7.90 -20.45 -16.29
N PRO A 98 8.16 -19.42 -17.12
CA PRO A 98 9.16 -18.38 -16.92
C PRO A 98 8.79 -17.46 -15.74
N VAL A 99 9.75 -17.19 -14.84
CA VAL A 99 9.49 -16.43 -13.60
C VAL A 99 8.85 -15.06 -13.84
N GLU A 100 9.13 -14.43 -14.98
CA GLU A 100 8.60 -13.11 -15.34
C GLU A 100 7.06 -13.10 -15.42
N ALA A 101 6.42 -14.24 -15.69
CA ALA A 101 4.97 -14.37 -15.68
C ALA A 101 4.37 -14.21 -14.26
N ALA A 102 5.18 -14.38 -13.20
CA ALA A 102 4.77 -14.28 -11.80
C ALA A 102 3.52 -15.11 -11.47
N VAL A 103 3.44 -16.32 -12.04
CA VAL A 103 2.32 -17.23 -11.80
C VAL A 103 2.62 -18.11 -10.60
N ALA A 104 1.74 -18.08 -9.60
CA ALA A 104 1.82 -18.98 -8.45
C ALA A 104 1.71 -20.44 -8.90
N SER A 105 2.59 -21.30 -8.38
CA SER A 105 2.58 -22.72 -8.70
C SER A 105 1.49 -23.50 -7.96
N GLY A 106 1.16 -23.05 -6.74
CA GLY A 106 0.37 -23.79 -5.75
C GLY A 106 1.17 -24.84 -4.97
N LEU A 107 2.50 -24.89 -5.12
CA LEU A 107 3.37 -25.98 -4.64
C LEU A 107 4.59 -25.41 -3.89
N SER A 108 4.38 -24.70 -2.78
CA SER A 108 5.49 -24.18 -1.99
C SER A 108 6.24 -25.29 -1.26
N LYS A 109 7.57 -25.32 -1.42
CA LYS A 109 8.51 -26.12 -0.64
C LYS A 109 9.29 -25.27 0.37
N ARG A 110 8.86 -24.02 0.58
CA ARG A 110 9.61 -23.06 1.41
C ARG A 110 9.85 -23.58 2.82
N ALA A 111 8.82 -24.13 3.49
CA ALA A 111 8.97 -24.66 4.84
C ALA A 111 9.88 -25.91 4.92
N GLU A 112 9.91 -26.71 3.84
CA GLU A 112 10.78 -27.89 3.75
C GLU A 112 12.26 -27.49 3.56
N LEU A 113 12.51 -26.50 2.69
CA LEU A 113 13.86 -26.04 2.34
C LEU A 113 14.43 -25.02 3.32
N HIS A 114 13.56 -24.24 3.96
CA HIS A 114 13.91 -23.17 4.88
C HIS A 114 13.01 -23.23 6.14
N PRO A 115 13.41 -24.01 7.16
CA PRO A 115 12.66 -24.09 8.42
C PRO A 115 12.53 -22.73 9.13
N ASP A 116 13.52 -21.86 8.97
CA ASP A 116 13.45 -20.47 9.42
C ASP A 116 12.85 -19.57 8.32
N LEU A 117 11.53 -19.46 8.34
CA LEU A 117 10.76 -18.62 7.42
C LEU A 117 11.10 -17.13 7.56
N SER A 118 11.48 -16.68 8.75
CA SER A 118 11.86 -15.29 9.01
C SER A 118 13.18 -14.98 8.29
N ALA A 119 14.19 -15.85 8.44
CA ALA A 119 15.48 -15.71 7.77
C ALA A 119 15.36 -15.82 6.25
N PHE A 120 14.52 -16.71 5.73
CA PHE A 120 14.24 -16.77 4.29
C PHE A 120 13.66 -15.44 3.80
N TRP A 121 12.59 -14.95 4.45
CA TRP A 121 11.93 -13.74 4.00
C TRP A 121 12.78 -12.47 4.15
N ARG A 122 13.65 -12.44 5.16
CA ARG A 122 14.71 -11.43 5.29
C ARG A 122 15.65 -11.47 4.09
N THR A 123 16.14 -12.65 3.70
CA THR A 123 17.05 -12.83 2.56
C THR A 123 16.45 -12.28 1.25
N VAL A 124 15.15 -12.55 1.01
CA VAL A 124 14.44 -11.99 -0.15
C VAL A 124 14.35 -10.46 -0.05
N SER A 125 14.04 -9.95 1.15
CA SER A 125 13.83 -8.53 1.41
C SER A 125 15.13 -7.70 1.42
N GLU A 126 16.27 -8.32 1.71
CA GLU A 126 17.61 -7.72 1.71
C GLU A 126 18.35 -7.92 0.39
N SER A 127 17.68 -8.47 -0.62
CA SER A 127 18.26 -8.70 -1.93
C SER A 127 18.78 -7.38 -2.55
N PRO A 128 20.01 -7.34 -3.11
CA PRO A 128 20.64 -6.10 -3.53
C PRO A 128 19.82 -5.26 -4.50
N ALA A 129 19.16 -5.85 -5.50
CA ALA A 129 18.37 -5.07 -6.45
C ALA A 129 17.09 -4.51 -5.80
N LEU A 130 16.46 -5.25 -4.90
CA LEU A 130 15.31 -4.76 -4.14
C LEU A 130 15.70 -3.60 -3.20
N ARG A 131 16.84 -3.72 -2.52
CA ARG A 131 17.38 -2.63 -1.68
C ARG A 131 17.83 -1.43 -2.52
N ALA A 132 18.33 -1.62 -3.74
CA ALA A 132 18.68 -0.52 -4.62
C ALA A 132 17.46 0.37 -4.96
N VAL A 133 16.28 -0.21 -5.17
CA VAL A 133 15.06 0.57 -5.48
C VAL A 133 14.31 1.09 -4.24
N SER A 134 14.49 0.45 -3.07
CA SER A 134 13.80 0.82 -1.83
C SER A 134 14.66 1.62 -0.83
N HIS A 135 15.98 1.61 -0.95
CA HIS A 135 16.91 2.29 -0.03
C HIS A 135 17.95 3.13 -0.78
N GLY A 136 17.94 3.08 -2.12
CA GLY A 136 18.88 3.82 -2.96
C GLY A 136 18.60 5.32 -3.04
N LEU A 137 19.55 6.02 -3.67
CA LEU A 137 19.58 7.47 -3.76
C LEU A 137 18.28 8.08 -4.32
N ALA A 138 17.69 7.48 -5.36
CA ALA A 138 16.47 8.01 -5.96
C ALA A 138 15.30 8.10 -4.98
N LEU A 139 15.16 7.12 -4.07
CA LEU A 139 14.11 7.15 -3.05
C LEU A 139 14.49 8.01 -1.84
N ALA A 140 15.78 8.12 -1.52
CA ALA A 140 16.27 9.09 -0.54
C ALA A 140 15.96 10.53 -0.98
N GLU A 141 16.22 10.87 -2.25
CA GLU A 141 15.87 12.19 -2.82
C GLU A 141 14.37 12.45 -2.78
N ALA A 142 13.55 11.47 -3.21
CA ALA A 142 12.09 11.60 -3.22
C ALA A 142 11.53 11.78 -1.80
N SER A 143 11.98 10.96 -0.85
CA SER A 143 11.52 11.04 0.55
C SER A 143 11.95 12.35 1.21
N ALA A 144 13.18 12.81 0.98
CA ALA A 144 13.66 14.08 1.51
C ALA A 144 12.90 15.28 0.92
N ALA A 145 12.59 15.25 -0.38
CA ALA A 145 11.79 16.28 -1.03
C ALA A 145 10.35 16.32 -0.48
N VAL A 146 9.73 15.15 -0.30
CA VAL A 146 8.36 15.05 0.27
C VAL A 146 8.31 15.48 1.73
N LEU A 147 9.30 15.12 2.55
CA LEU A 147 9.33 15.48 3.97
C LEU A 147 9.90 16.88 4.23
N GLY A 148 10.56 17.49 3.24
CA GLY A 148 11.19 18.80 3.35
C GLY A 148 12.48 18.83 4.21
N CYS A 149 13.05 17.67 4.50
CA CYS A 149 14.28 17.55 5.29
C CYS A 149 15.04 16.25 4.94
N PRO A 150 16.33 16.11 5.31
CA PRO A 150 17.05 14.86 5.12
C PRO A 150 16.36 13.68 5.82
N THR A 151 16.28 12.55 5.13
CA THR A 151 15.60 11.34 5.62
C THR A 151 16.54 10.15 5.74
N VAL A 152 16.17 9.17 6.56
CA VAL A 152 16.77 7.84 6.60
C VAL A 152 15.66 6.79 6.44
N PRO A 153 15.91 5.70 5.69
CA PRO A 153 14.97 4.59 5.62
C PRO A 153 15.04 3.76 6.90
N PHE A 154 13.94 3.08 7.21
CA PHE A 154 13.96 1.97 8.17
C PHE A 154 14.80 0.83 7.59
N ASP A 155 15.46 0.04 8.44
CA ASP A 155 16.15 -1.19 8.00
C ASP A 155 15.13 -2.28 7.61
N PHE A 156 13.93 -2.21 8.19
CA PHE A 156 12.82 -3.12 7.89
C PHE A 156 12.09 -2.73 6.58
N LEU A 157 11.87 -3.73 5.72
CA LEU A 157 11.13 -3.61 4.46
C LEU A 157 9.90 -4.52 4.46
N TRP A 158 8.74 -4.02 4.05
CA TRP A 158 7.56 -4.84 3.82
C TRP A 158 7.49 -5.28 2.36
N LEU A 159 8.06 -6.44 2.04
CA LEU A 159 7.83 -7.09 0.74
C LEU A 159 6.48 -7.81 0.74
N ARG A 160 5.72 -7.69 -0.35
CA ARG A 160 4.39 -8.29 -0.50
C ARG A 160 4.27 -9.09 -1.78
N THR A 161 3.83 -10.33 -1.64
CA THR A 161 3.44 -11.23 -2.74
C THR A 161 1.96 -11.56 -2.61
N MET A 162 1.11 -10.80 -3.28
CA MET A 162 -0.35 -10.95 -3.14
C MET A 162 -0.88 -11.95 -4.15
N ALA A 163 -1.35 -13.09 -3.67
CA ALA A 163 -2.12 -14.06 -4.47
C ALA A 163 -3.48 -13.48 -4.88
N GLN A 164 -4.13 -14.12 -5.86
CA GLN A 164 -5.45 -13.74 -6.32
C GLN A 164 -6.47 -13.67 -5.16
N GLY A 165 -7.32 -12.66 -5.16
CA GLY A 165 -8.34 -12.39 -4.14
C GLY A 165 -7.80 -11.84 -2.82
N ARG A 166 -6.48 -11.62 -2.68
CA ARG A 166 -5.88 -11.04 -1.47
C ARG A 166 -5.75 -9.52 -1.60
N SER A 167 -5.99 -8.84 -0.49
CA SER A 167 -5.79 -7.40 -0.31
C SER A 167 -5.29 -7.08 1.11
N SER A 168 -4.98 -5.80 1.36
CA SER A 168 -4.71 -5.29 2.71
C SER A 168 -5.94 -4.50 3.20
N PRO A 169 -6.41 -4.75 4.44
CA PRO A 169 -7.53 -4.00 5.01
C PRO A 169 -7.16 -2.54 5.26
N LEU A 170 -8.16 -1.69 5.48
CA LEU A 170 -7.93 -0.29 5.83
C LEU A 170 -7.18 -0.17 7.17
N HIS A 171 -6.17 0.69 7.21
CA HIS A 171 -5.40 1.00 8.41
C HIS A 171 -4.69 2.36 8.31
N PHE A 172 -4.28 2.88 9.48
CA PHE A 172 -3.25 3.89 9.57
C PHE A 172 -1.92 3.20 9.87
N ASP A 173 -0.84 3.64 9.24
CA ASP A 173 0.49 3.13 9.57
C ASP A 173 0.94 3.54 10.96
N HIS A 174 0.44 4.67 11.48
CA HIS A 174 0.79 5.19 12.80
C HIS A 174 0.68 4.14 13.91
N VAL A 175 -0.31 3.24 13.86
CA VAL A 175 -0.48 2.25 14.93
C VAL A 175 0.65 1.22 15.02
N TYR A 176 1.39 1.07 13.93
CA TYR A 176 2.53 0.18 13.81
C TYR A 176 3.86 0.95 13.96
N MET A 177 3.94 2.18 13.46
CA MET A 177 5.14 3.03 13.44
C MET A 177 4.89 4.37 14.15
N ASN A 178 4.97 4.37 15.48
CA ASN A 178 4.76 5.59 16.29
C ASN A 178 5.76 5.82 17.41
N ARG A 179 6.78 4.96 17.57
CA ARG A 179 7.87 5.20 18.52
C ARG A 179 8.95 5.99 17.79
N GLY A 180 9.59 6.92 18.50
CA GLY A 180 10.61 7.79 17.90
C GLY A 180 10.02 8.92 17.07
N SER A 181 10.49 9.07 15.82
CA SER A 181 10.08 10.15 14.91
C SER A 181 8.56 10.23 14.71
N GLN A 182 8.04 11.46 14.71
CA GLN A 182 6.67 11.76 14.27
C GLN A 182 6.64 12.26 12.82
N ARG A 183 7.81 12.36 12.18
CA ARG A 183 7.99 12.80 10.79
C ARG A 183 8.39 11.58 9.96
N VAL A 184 7.42 10.68 9.78
CA VAL A 184 7.59 9.43 9.05
C VAL A 184 6.64 9.43 7.86
N ILE A 185 7.11 8.95 6.72
CA ILE A 185 6.30 8.68 5.53
C ILE A 185 6.53 7.25 5.07
N THR A 186 5.50 6.65 4.49
CA THR A 186 5.60 5.36 3.80
C THR A 186 5.86 5.61 2.33
N ALA A 187 6.85 4.93 1.76
CA ALA A 187 7.05 4.85 0.33
C ALA A 187 6.65 3.45 -0.17
N TRP A 188 5.57 3.39 -0.95
CA TRP A 188 5.10 2.17 -1.59
C TRP A 188 5.51 2.11 -3.05
N ILE A 189 6.05 0.96 -3.45
CA ILE A 189 6.70 0.74 -4.74
C ILE A 189 6.09 -0.49 -5.41
N PRO A 190 5.43 -0.35 -6.56
CA PRO A 190 5.00 -1.47 -7.39
C PRO A 190 6.24 -2.11 -8.05
N LEU A 191 6.38 -3.43 -7.91
CA LEU A 191 7.46 -4.18 -8.56
C LEU A 191 6.97 -4.71 -9.91
N GLY A 192 6.51 -3.81 -10.78
CA GLY A 192 5.89 -4.13 -12.07
C GLY A 192 4.78 -3.14 -12.44
N ASP A 193 4.28 -3.26 -13.67
CA ASP A 193 3.08 -2.52 -14.08
C ASP A 193 1.85 -3.15 -13.40
N LEU A 194 1.05 -2.33 -12.71
CA LEU A 194 -0.12 -2.77 -11.95
C LEU A 194 -1.36 -2.05 -12.48
N PRO A 195 -2.13 -2.69 -13.38
CA PRO A 195 -3.46 -2.20 -13.69
C PRO A 195 -4.37 -2.30 -12.46
N LEU A 196 -5.52 -1.61 -12.42
CA LEU A 196 -6.46 -1.67 -11.30
C LEU A 196 -6.85 -3.09 -10.87
N ARG A 197 -7.10 -3.98 -11.84
CA ARG A 197 -7.38 -5.40 -11.57
C ARG A 197 -6.24 -6.16 -10.88
N ALA A 198 -5.03 -5.61 -10.80
CA ALA A 198 -3.90 -6.18 -10.08
C ALA A 198 -3.89 -5.85 -8.59
N GLY A 199 -4.89 -5.09 -8.11
CA GLY A 199 -5.03 -4.77 -6.70
C GLY A 199 -4.00 -3.75 -6.19
N PRO A 200 -3.86 -2.56 -6.81
CA PRO A 200 -2.96 -1.52 -6.31
C PRO A 200 -3.45 -0.95 -4.96
N LEU A 201 -2.64 -0.06 -4.36
CA LEU A 201 -3.06 0.69 -3.18
C LEU A 201 -4.32 1.52 -3.44
N VAL A 202 -5.10 1.70 -2.38
CA VAL A 202 -6.25 2.61 -2.34
C VAL A 202 -6.15 3.49 -1.10
N VAL A 203 -6.43 4.78 -1.26
CA VAL A 203 -6.41 5.78 -0.19
C VAL A 203 -7.82 6.32 0.02
N VAL A 204 -8.23 6.51 1.27
CA VAL A 204 -9.48 7.22 1.58
C VAL A 204 -9.25 8.72 1.45
N GLU A 205 -9.98 9.36 0.55
CA GLU A 205 -9.82 10.78 0.21
C GLU A 205 -9.97 11.67 1.46
N GLY A 206 -8.97 12.53 1.69
CA GLY A 206 -8.95 13.50 2.79
C GLY A 206 -8.78 12.89 4.20
N SER A 207 -8.52 11.58 4.30
CA SER A 207 -8.47 10.88 5.58
C SER A 207 -7.38 11.36 6.53
N ASN A 208 -6.31 11.96 6.01
CA ASN A 208 -5.25 12.59 6.80
C ASN A 208 -5.72 13.85 7.56
N ARG A 209 -6.97 14.28 7.37
CA ARG A 209 -7.64 15.38 8.08
C ARG A 209 -8.91 14.95 8.81
N PHE A 210 -9.11 13.64 9.01
CA PHE A 210 -10.22 13.15 9.85
C PHE A 210 -9.83 13.28 11.32
N ASP A 211 -9.76 14.51 11.83
CA ASP A 211 -9.15 14.85 13.12
C ASP A 211 -9.69 14.01 14.29
N GLU A 212 -11.00 13.82 14.38
CA GLU A 212 -11.62 13.00 15.42
C GLU A 212 -11.21 11.52 15.33
N LEU A 213 -11.10 10.99 14.11
CA LEU A 213 -10.68 9.62 13.88
C LEU A 213 -9.19 9.46 14.19
N ILE A 214 -8.36 10.36 13.68
CA ILE A 214 -6.93 10.41 13.93
C ILE A 214 -6.65 10.49 15.44
N ALA A 215 -7.38 11.32 16.18
CA ALA A 215 -7.24 11.44 17.62
C ALA A 215 -7.44 10.12 18.37
N ARG A 216 -8.30 9.21 17.88
CA ARG A 216 -8.52 7.89 18.49
C ARG A 216 -7.37 6.92 18.29
N TYR A 217 -6.61 7.06 17.20
CA TYR A 217 -5.51 6.16 16.84
C TYR A 217 -4.13 6.75 17.14
N ARG A 218 -4.04 8.06 17.36
CA ARG A 218 -2.79 8.73 17.70
C ARG A 218 -2.23 8.19 19.02
N GLY A 219 -1.05 7.61 18.93
CA GLY A 219 -0.29 7.07 20.07
C GLY A 219 -0.71 5.65 20.48
N VAL A 220 -1.71 5.08 19.82
CA VAL A 220 -2.06 3.66 19.94
C VAL A 220 -0.96 2.84 19.28
N ASP A 221 -0.38 1.91 20.02
CA ASP A 221 0.67 1.01 19.54
C ASP A 221 0.17 -0.43 19.61
N VAL A 222 0.07 -1.09 18.45
CA VAL A 222 -0.48 -2.45 18.37
C VAL A 222 0.30 -3.48 19.18
N ASP A 223 1.60 -3.25 19.42
CA ASP A 223 2.42 -4.17 20.23
C ASP A 223 2.16 -4.02 21.74
N ARG A 224 1.51 -2.93 22.16
CA ARG A 224 1.27 -2.58 23.57
C ARG A 224 -0.21 -2.61 23.95
N ASP A 225 -1.07 -2.08 23.10
CA ASP A 225 -2.43 -1.66 23.48
C ASP A 225 -3.52 -2.67 23.08
N GLY A 226 -3.17 -3.73 22.34
CA GLY A 226 -4.11 -4.81 21.97
C GLY A 226 -5.24 -4.38 21.03
N LEU A 227 -5.17 -3.17 20.46
CA LEU A 227 -6.13 -2.69 19.46
C LEU A 227 -5.80 -3.31 18.09
N PRO A 228 -6.78 -3.85 17.35
CA PRO A 228 -6.53 -4.37 16.00
C PRO A 228 -5.93 -3.29 15.11
N GLY A 229 -4.81 -3.59 14.46
CA GLY A 229 -4.11 -2.62 13.61
C GLY A 229 -4.83 -2.30 12.29
N SER A 230 -6.01 -2.87 12.04
CA SER A 230 -6.84 -2.62 10.87
C SER A 230 -8.29 -2.37 11.26
N PHE A 231 -8.97 -1.60 10.44
CA PHE A 231 -10.39 -1.30 10.61
C PHE A 231 -11.22 -2.57 10.36
N PRO A 232 -12.28 -2.80 11.15
CA PRO A 232 -13.15 -3.97 10.98
C PRO A 232 -14.06 -3.87 9.74
N MET A 233 -14.26 -2.65 9.24
CA MET A 233 -15.08 -2.36 8.07
C MET A 233 -14.21 -2.33 6.80
N ASP A 234 -14.70 -2.89 5.70
CA ASP A 234 -14.04 -2.78 4.40
C ASP A 234 -14.05 -1.34 3.86
N ALA A 235 -13.22 -1.06 2.86
CA ALA A 235 -13.07 0.30 2.35
C ALA A 235 -14.33 0.85 1.67
N ILE A 236 -15.14 0.01 1.03
CA ILE A 236 -16.38 0.45 0.36
C ILE A 236 -17.39 0.90 1.41
N ALA A 237 -17.60 0.09 2.45
CA ALA A 237 -18.48 0.44 3.56
C ALA A 237 -17.96 1.68 4.32
N PHE A 238 -16.64 1.81 4.50
CA PHE A 238 -16.05 2.97 5.12
C PHE A 238 -16.31 4.25 4.30
N ALA A 239 -16.03 4.21 2.99
CA ALA A 239 -16.23 5.35 2.09
C ALA A 239 -17.70 5.82 2.07
N ARG A 240 -18.65 4.87 2.03
CA ARG A 240 -20.09 5.17 2.10
C ARG A 240 -20.48 5.86 3.40
N SER A 241 -20.03 5.33 4.55
CA SER A 241 -20.38 5.88 5.86
C SER A 241 -19.80 7.27 6.10
N HIS A 242 -18.62 7.57 5.53
CA HIS A 242 -17.94 8.85 5.66
C HIS A 242 -18.21 9.81 4.50
N LYS A 243 -19.05 9.42 3.52
CA LYS A 243 -19.37 10.20 2.32
C LYS A 243 -18.13 10.73 1.60
N THR A 244 -17.13 9.87 1.47
CA THR A 244 -15.84 10.17 0.83
C THR A 244 -15.56 9.20 -0.31
N ARG A 245 -14.50 9.45 -1.07
CA ARG A 245 -14.07 8.59 -2.17
C ARG A 245 -12.87 7.74 -1.78
N LEU A 246 -12.68 6.67 -2.55
CA LEU A 246 -11.54 5.78 -2.57
C LEU A 246 -10.68 6.16 -3.77
N LEU A 247 -9.49 6.67 -3.51
CA LEU A 247 -8.55 7.13 -4.51
C LEU A 247 -7.58 6.00 -4.88
N THR A 248 -7.53 5.68 -6.17
CA THR A 248 -6.58 4.71 -6.72
C THR A 248 -6.24 5.07 -8.16
N SER A 249 -5.30 4.35 -8.77
CA SER A 249 -4.87 4.53 -10.16
C SER A 249 -4.18 3.28 -10.67
N ASP A 250 -4.02 3.16 -11.99
CA ASP A 250 -3.00 2.27 -12.53
C ASP A 250 -1.61 2.76 -12.13
N PHE A 251 -0.70 1.82 -11.93
CA PHE A 251 0.71 2.09 -11.65
C PHE A 251 1.60 1.45 -12.71
N ARG A 252 2.74 2.09 -12.96
CA ARG A 252 3.80 1.55 -13.81
C ARG A 252 5.04 1.26 -12.97
N ALA A 253 5.84 0.31 -13.43
CA ALA A 253 7.15 0.09 -12.86
C ALA A 253 7.98 1.38 -12.93
N GLY A 254 8.42 1.87 -11.77
CA GLY A 254 9.11 3.15 -11.62
C GLY A 254 8.30 4.19 -10.81
N ASP A 255 6.99 4.01 -10.70
CA ASP A 255 6.15 4.89 -9.89
C ASP A 255 6.38 4.67 -8.39
N VAL A 256 6.13 5.69 -7.58
CA VAL A 256 6.19 5.60 -6.10
C VAL A 256 5.03 6.39 -5.52
N LEU A 257 4.27 5.79 -4.60
CA LEU A 257 3.30 6.50 -3.78
C LEU A 257 3.91 6.74 -2.40
N LEU A 258 4.10 8.00 -2.03
CA LEU A 258 4.52 8.39 -0.69
C LEU A 258 3.33 8.92 0.10
N PHE A 259 3.16 8.52 1.35
CA PHE A 259 2.03 8.98 2.17
C PHE A 259 2.37 9.07 3.66
N ASP A 260 1.64 9.92 4.37
CA ASP A 260 1.84 10.16 5.80
C ASP A 260 1.28 9.01 6.67
N MET A 261 1.67 8.97 7.95
CA MET A 261 1.26 7.92 8.88
C MET A 261 -0.25 7.91 9.20
N PHE A 262 -0.98 8.98 8.85
CA PHE A 262 -2.42 9.15 9.07
C PHE A 262 -3.23 9.17 7.77
N THR A 263 -2.64 8.68 6.69
CA THR A 263 -3.36 8.45 5.44
C THR A 263 -4.02 7.08 5.54
N LEU A 264 -5.34 7.07 5.67
CA LEU A 264 -6.11 5.84 5.78
C LEU A 264 -6.07 5.14 4.42
N HIS A 265 -5.48 3.95 4.40
CA HIS A 265 -5.22 3.24 3.16
C HIS A 265 -5.37 1.74 3.33
N GLY A 266 -5.55 1.07 2.19
CA GLY A 266 -5.59 -0.39 2.06
C GLY A 266 -5.16 -0.75 0.64
N SER A 267 -5.56 -1.92 0.14
CA SER A 267 -5.39 -2.22 -1.28
C SER A 267 -6.65 -2.80 -1.89
N CYS A 268 -6.80 -2.63 -3.19
CA CYS A 268 -7.73 -3.44 -3.97
C CYS A 268 -7.30 -4.91 -3.95
N ASP A 269 -8.23 -5.80 -4.27
CA ASP A 269 -8.01 -7.23 -4.43
C ASP A 269 -7.21 -7.49 -5.71
N ASN A 270 -6.28 -8.43 -5.66
CA ASN A 270 -5.66 -8.93 -6.89
C ASN A 270 -6.65 -9.81 -7.66
N CYS A 271 -7.18 -9.32 -8.78
CA CYS A 271 -8.10 -10.01 -9.68
C CYS A 271 -7.42 -10.49 -10.98
N LEU A 272 -6.09 -10.52 -11.05
CA LEU A 272 -5.38 -11.07 -12.21
C LEU A 272 -5.73 -12.55 -12.41
N LEU A 273 -5.90 -12.92 -13.67
CA LEU A 273 -6.24 -14.28 -14.07
C LEU A 273 -5.01 -15.21 -14.02
N GLY A 274 -5.27 -16.51 -14.04
CA GLY A 274 -4.24 -17.54 -14.19
C GLY A 274 -3.31 -17.69 -12.98
N GLY A 275 -3.70 -17.20 -11.80
CA GLY A 275 -2.88 -17.30 -10.58
C GLY A 275 -1.70 -16.32 -10.53
N THR A 276 -1.74 -15.25 -11.32
CA THR A 276 -0.70 -14.22 -11.33
C THR A 276 -0.66 -13.46 -10.00
N VAL A 277 0.51 -13.37 -9.37
CA VAL A 277 0.69 -12.62 -8.12
C VAL A 277 1.03 -11.15 -8.36
N ARG A 278 0.59 -10.26 -7.47
CA ARG A 278 1.02 -8.87 -7.44
C ARG A 278 2.21 -8.70 -6.50
N LEU A 279 3.31 -8.17 -7.02
CA LEU A 279 4.49 -7.81 -6.23
C LEU A 279 4.53 -6.31 -5.95
N SER A 280 4.77 -5.97 -4.69
CA SER A 280 5.06 -4.59 -4.26
C SER A 280 5.93 -4.63 -3.02
N CYS A 281 6.58 -3.51 -2.70
CA CYS A 281 7.20 -3.35 -1.40
C CYS A 281 6.91 -1.97 -0.81
N ASP A 282 6.98 -1.86 0.51
CA ASP A 282 6.84 -0.60 1.23
C ASP A 282 7.91 -0.46 2.32
N VAL A 283 8.53 0.72 2.35
CA VAL A 283 9.58 1.11 3.30
C VAL A 283 9.18 2.45 3.92
N ARG A 284 9.44 2.62 5.21
CA ARG A 284 9.21 3.89 5.89
C ARG A 284 10.49 4.70 5.89
N TRP A 285 10.36 5.99 5.67
CA TRP A 285 11.44 6.96 5.74
C TRP A 285 11.08 7.97 6.81
N GLN A 286 12.03 8.27 7.70
CA GLN A 286 11.86 9.27 8.75
C GLN A 286 12.88 10.39 8.62
N ALA A 287 12.60 11.54 9.24
CA ALA A 287 13.59 12.59 9.39
C ALA A 287 14.88 12.05 10.05
N ALA A 288 16.03 12.38 9.48
CA ALA A 288 17.31 11.78 9.84
C ALA A 288 17.78 12.13 11.26
N GLU A 289 17.38 13.31 11.75
CA GLU A 289 17.73 13.82 13.08
C GLU A 289 16.85 13.29 14.22
N ASP A 290 15.72 12.65 13.88
CA ASP A 290 14.78 12.15 14.88
C ASP A 290 15.24 10.80 15.46
N SER A 291 14.75 10.51 16.66
CA SER A 291 14.95 9.21 17.30
C SER A 291 14.36 8.07 16.47
N ARG A 292 15.05 6.93 16.52
CA ARG A 292 14.70 5.72 15.77
C ARG A 292 13.87 4.79 16.64
N ASP A 293 12.88 4.14 16.04
CA ASP A 293 12.16 3.01 16.65
C ASP A 293 13.01 1.75 16.55
N GLU A 294 13.48 1.20 17.67
CA GLU A 294 14.32 0.01 17.70
C GLU A 294 13.68 -1.23 17.04
N ARG A 295 12.35 -1.24 16.87
CA ARG A 295 11.66 -2.31 16.12
C ARG A 295 12.07 -2.31 14.65
N TRP A 296 12.36 -1.14 14.08
CA TRP A 296 12.51 -0.98 12.63
C TRP A 296 13.94 -0.73 12.17
N PHE A 297 14.86 -0.52 13.12
CA PHE A 297 16.28 -0.31 12.86
C PHE A 297 17.12 -1.43 13.49
N GLY A 298 18.22 -1.79 12.83
CA GLY A 298 19.11 -2.89 13.21
C GLY A 298 19.25 -3.93 12.10
N HIS A 299 20.22 -4.84 12.27
CA HIS A 299 20.47 -5.92 11.32
C HIS A 299 20.62 -7.28 12.06
N PRO A 300 19.56 -8.10 12.13
CA PRO A 300 18.23 -7.86 11.58
C PRO A 300 17.43 -6.82 12.40
N PRO A 301 16.46 -6.13 11.79
CA PRO A 301 15.53 -5.29 12.53
C PRO A 301 14.58 -6.17 13.37
N GLY A 302 14.19 -5.68 14.55
CA GLY A 302 13.43 -6.46 15.54
C GLY A 302 12.01 -6.84 15.10
N GLY A 303 11.33 -5.99 14.34
CA GLY A 303 9.95 -6.15 13.92
C GLY A 303 8.94 -6.18 15.07
N HIS A 304 7.66 -6.38 14.74
CA HIS A 304 6.62 -6.59 15.74
C HIS A 304 6.90 -7.82 16.61
N GLY A 305 6.77 -7.67 17.93
CA GLY A 305 6.96 -8.75 18.89
C GLY A 305 8.34 -9.41 18.88
N GLY A 306 9.37 -8.76 18.30
CA GLY A 306 10.71 -9.34 18.15
C GLY A 306 10.80 -10.45 17.09
N LEU A 307 9.78 -10.60 16.23
CA LEU A 307 9.71 -11.68 15.23
C LEU A 307 10.44 -11.35 13.93
N SER A 308 11.01 -10.14 13.82
CA SER A 308 11.58 -9.61 12.59
C SER A 308 10.61 -9.83 11.42
N TYR A 309 11.12 -10.31 10.28
CA TYR A 309 10.31 -10.61 9.09
C TYR A 309 9.28 -11.73 9.29
N GLY A 310 9.46 -12.59 10.29
CA GLY A 310 8.54 -13.70 10.61
C GLY A 310 7.15 -13.24 11.06
N GLY A 311 7.01 -11.98 11.51
CA GLY A 311 5.71 -11.39 11.82
C GLY A 311 4.87 -11.02 10.59
N LEU A 312 5.42 -11.12 9.38
CA LEU A 312 4.71 -10.81 8.14
C LEU A 312 3.98 -12.01 7.58
N ASN A 313 2.75 -11.78 7.08
CA ASN A 313 2.03 -12.81 6.33
C ASN A 313 2.80 -13.29 5.09
N ALA A 314 3.61 -12.42 4.47
CA ALA A 314 4.40 -12.77 3.30
C ALA A 314 5.60 -13.70 3.61
N ALA A 315 6.01 -13.80 4.88
CA ALA A 315 7.02 -14.77 5.30
C ALA A 315 6.50 -16.21 5.30
N ARG A 316 5.17 -16.40 5.44
CA ARG A 316 4.53 -17.71 5.27
C ARG A 316 4.67 -18.22 3.82
N PRO A 317 4.78 -19.54 3.62
CA PRO A 317 4.70 -20.14 2.29
C PRO A 317 3.51 -19.61 1.48
N LEU A 318 3.75 -19.30 0.20
CA LEU A 318 2.72 -18.72 -0.66
C LEU A 318 1.51 -19.66 -0.78
N GLY A 319 0.33 -19.15 -0.43
CA GLY A 319 -0.94 -19.90 -0.44
C GLY A 319 -1.40 -20.38 0.93
N GLU A 320 -0.56 -20.31 1.96
CA GLU A 320 -0.98 -20.60 3.33
C GLU A 320 -1.94 -19.55 3.90
N ALA A 321 -2.66 -19.94 4.96
CA ALA A 321 -3.49 -19.03 5.72
C ALA A 321 -2.64 -17.92 6.35
N TYR A 322 -3.19 -16.71 6.36
CA TYR A 322 -2.55 -15.57 7.02
C TYR A 322 -2.55 -15.77 8.53
N LEU A 323 -1.58 -15.15 9.21
CA LEU A 323 -1.57 -15.07 10.67
C LEU A 323 -2.88 -14.43 11.14
N ALA A 324 -3.58 -15.10 12.05
CA ALA A 324 -4.63 -14.45 12.82
C ALA A 324 -3.97 -13.37 13.68
N ARG A 325 -4.43 -12.13 13.55
CA ARG A 325 -4.01 -11.00 14.38
C ARG A 325 -5.23 -10.49 15.15
#